data_AF-D1B649-F1
#
_entry.id   AF-D1B649-F1
#
_cell.length_a   1.000
_cell.length_b   1.000
_cell.length_c   1.000
_cell.angle_alpha   90.00
_cell.angle_beta   90.00
_cell.angle_gamma   90.00
#
_symmetry.space_group_name_H-M   'P 1'
#
loop_
_entity.id
_entity.type
_entity.pdbx_description
1 polymer ?
#
loop_
_entity_poly.entity_id
_entity_poly.type
_entity_poly.pdbx_seq_one_letter_code
_entity_poly.pdbx_strand_id
1 'polypeptide(L)'
;MLRLMRLGFAVLVMTLLASCAGASTFTDAMARWTRSVKYTNKLGSSLEVRATYYSAEYVEAMIQAEADKNMWTKDELENFKYTFLKNVRVGETIPIRIEFENLGPSMRMAPFDEQVSLVINGKSYRPVDYDPRFNFKLQGKRDGLVFFPRYDQKTNKDLLEGVRSVRLVINGGVSPITEGKKIDFIWDVDKDNPSRLFQGRAAAKLEADRLIKRLEVLSKEKRELESRLSELSGEIESVNRRLEELSKQ
;
A
#
# COMPACT_ATOMS: atom_id res chain seq x y z
N MET A 1 -18.10 -55.88 28.13
CA MET A 1 -17.15 -54.75 28.15
C MET A 1 -16.30 -54.60 26.87
N LEU A 2 -16.60 -55.28 25.76
CA LEU A 2 -15.74 -55.26 24.55
C LEU A 2 -16.37 -54.60 23.31
N ARG A 3 -17.50 -53.89 23.46
CA ARG A 3 -18.21 -53.21 22.35
C ARG A 3 -18.22 -51.67 22.43
N LEU A 4 -17.86 -51.07 23.57
CA LEU A 4 -17.72 -49.61 23.68
C LEU A 4 -16.35 -49.07 23.24
N MET A 5 -15.35 -49.93 23.08
CA MET A 5 -13.97 -49.51 22.79
C MET A 5 -13.65 -49.34 21.30
N ARG A 6 -14.62 -49.62 20.40
CA ARG A 6 -14.44 -49.50 18.94
C ARG A 6 -15.10 -48.26 18.32
N LEU A 7 -15.96 -47.55 19.06
CA LEU A 7 -16.55 -46.29 18.57
C LEU A 7 -15.68 -45.05 18.90
N GLY A 8 -14.79 -45.14 19.90
CA GLY A 8 -13.94 -44.01 20.29
C GLY A 8 -12.74 -43.74 19.37
N PHE A 9 -12.35 -44.69 18.52
CA PHE A 9 -11.16 -44.55 17.67
C PHE A 9 -11.49 -44.03 16.26
N ALA A 10 -12.74 -44.13 15.80
CA ALA A 10 -13.15 -43.65 14.48
C ALA A 10 -13.42 -42.13 14.44
N VAL A 11 -13.71 -41.50 15.58
CA VAL A 11 -13.98 -40.05 15.66
C VAL A 11 -12.69 -39.24 15.87
N LEU A 12 -11.63 -39.85 16.41
CA LEU A 12 -10.34 -39.17 16.65
C LEU A 12 -9.47 -39.04 15.39
N VAL A 13 -9.71 -39.84 14.35
CA VAL A 13 -8.93 -39.80 13.09
C VAL A 13 -9.54 -38.85 12.06
N MET A 14 -10.80 -38.45 12.20
CA MET A 14 -11.46 -37.52 11.24
C MET A 14 -11.22 -36.03 11.53
N THR A 15 -10.64 -35.67 12.68
CA THR A 15 -10.34 -34.28 13.04
C THR A 15 -8.93 -33.82 12.63
N LEU A 16 -8.11 -34.70 12.06
CA LEU A 16 -6.74 -34.38 11.62
C LEU A 16 -6.60 -33.94 10.15
N LEU A 17 -7.71 -33.90 9.39
CA LEU A 17 -7.70 -33.48 7.97
C LEU A 17 -8.19 -32.04 7.72
N ALA A 18 -8.55 -31.28 8.76
CA ALA A 18 -9.05 -29.91 8.60
C ALA A 18 -7.95 -28.84 8.42
N SER A 19 -6.67 -29.19 8.56
CA SER A 19 -5.57 -28.19 8.52
C SER A 19 -5.03 -27.88 7.12
N CYS A 20 -5.52 -28.53 6.05
CA CYS A 20 -5.03 -28.28 4.69
C CYS A 20 -5.79 -27.14 3.96
N ALA A 21 -6.99 -26.79 4.40
CA ALA A 21 -7.81 -25.78 3.71
C ALA A 21 -7.23 -24.36 3.83
N GLY A 22 -6.71 -23.98 5.01
CA GLY A 22 -6.13 -22.66 5.24
C GLY A 22 -4.81 -22.40 4.52
N ALA A 23 -3.99 -23.43 4.30
CA ALA A 23 -2.74 -23.32 3.57
C ALA A 23 -2.97 -23.03 2.08
N SER A 24 -3.98 -23.67 1.47
CA SER A 24 -4.34 -23.47 0.06
C SER A 24 -4.86 -22.05 -0.22
N THR A 25 -5.72 -21.51 0.65
CA THR A 25 -6.25 -20.14 0.50
C THR A 25 -5.19 -19.08 0.74
N PHE A 26 -4.25 -19.33 1.66
CA PHE A 26 -3.10 -18.47 1.91
C PHE A 26 -2.18 -18.35 0.68
N THR A 27 -1.79 -19.49 0.09
CA THR A 27 -0.92 -19.49 -1.09
C THR A 27 -1.59 -18.81 -2.27
N ASP A 28 -2.90 -18.99 -2.43
CA ASP A 28 -3.67 -18.38 -3.50
C ASP A 28 -3.76 -16.86 -3.36
N ALA A 29 -4.00 -16.35 -2.14
CA ALA A 29 -4.00 -14.93 -1.85
C ALA A 29 -2.61 -14.31 -2.09
N MET A 30 -1.55 -14.93 -1.56
CA MET A 30 -0.18 -14.43 -1.76
C MET A 30 0.22 -14.42 -3.24
N ALA A 31 -0.07 -15.51 -3.96
CA ALA A 31 0.22 -15.62 -5.39
C ALA A 31 -0.62 -14.65 -6.22
N ARG A 32 -1.86 -14.35 -5.81
CA ARG A 32 -2.71 -13.38 -6.52
C ARG A 32 -2.17 -11.96 -6.46
N TRP A 33 -1.57 -11.57 -5.35
CA TRP A 33 -1.11 -10.19 -5.13
C TRP A 33 0.39 -10.01 -5.31
N THR A 34 1.14 -11.09 -5.53
CA THR A 34 2.58 -11.07 -5.83
C THR A 34 2.82 -11.39 -7.31
N ARG A 35 3.70 -10.61 -7.94
CA ARG A 35 4.14 -10.81 -9.32
C ARG A 35 5.65 -10.78 -9.37
N SER A 36 6.27 -11.62 -10.20
CA SER A 36 7.71 -11.63 -10.41
C SER A 36 8.03 -11.69 -11.89
N VAL A 37 9.05 -10.96 -12.32
CA VAL A 37 9.63 -11.05 -13.66
C VAL A 37 11.13 -11.21 -13.53
N LYS A 38 11.68 -12.17 -14.27
CA LYS A 38 13.12 -12.42 -14.33
C LYS A 38 13.67 -12.09 -15.71
N TYR A 39 14.72 -11.29 -15.72
CA TYR A 39 15.49 -10.93 -16.90
C TYR A 39 16.86 -11.59 -16.82
N THR A 40 17.32 -12.16 -17.93
CA THR A 40 18.65 -12.76 -18.05
C THR A 40 19.34 -12.22 -19.30
N ASN A 41 20.67 -12.09 -19.24
CA ASN A 41 21.48 -11.78 -20.41
C ASN A 41 22.26 -13.03 -20.87
N LYS A 42 22.90 -12.95 -22.05
CA LYS A 42 23.67 -14.05 -22.64
C LYS A 42 24.92 -14.43 -21.82
N LEU A 43 25.35 -13.56 -20.90
CA LEU A 43 26.53 -13.75 -20.04
C LEU A 43 26.16 -14.38 -18.68
N GLY A 44 24.90 -14.80 -18.49
CA GLY A 44 24.43 -15.43 -17.26
C GLY A 44 24.08 -14.46 -16.13
N SER A 45 24.18 -13.15 -16.34
CA SER A 45 23.68 -12.17 -15.36
C SER A 45 22.16 -12.16 -15.35
N SER A 46 21.57 -11.99 -14.16
CA SER A 46 20.11 -11.93 -14.03
C SER A 46 19.64 -10.84 -13.09
N LEU A 47 18.49 -10.27 -13.41
CA LEU A 47 17.72 -9.42 -12.51
C LEU A 47 16.32 -10.02 -12.35
N GLU A 48 15.97 -10.44 -11.14
CA GLU A 48 14.58 -10.73 -10.78
C GLU A 48 13.99 -9.55 -10.03
N VAL A 49 12.81 -9.12 -10.45
CA VAL A 49 12.03 -8.09 -9.76
C VAL A 49 10.71 -8.70 -9.35
N ARG A 50 10.41 -8.63 -8.07
CA ARG A 50 9.15 -9.08 -7.49
C ARG A 50 8.42 -7.87 -6.90
N ALA A 51 7.14 -7.74 -7.19
CA ALA A 51 6.29 -6.71 -6.65
C ALA A 51 5.06 -7.34 -6.00
N THR A 52 4.72 -6.87 -4.81
CA THR A 52 3.56 -7.35 -4.06
C THR A 52 2.68 -6.17 -3.69
N TYR A 53 1.45 -6.18 -4.19
CA TYR A 53 0.42 -5.21 -3.82
C TYR A 53 -0.19 -5.59 -2.47
N TYR A 54 -0.17 -4.69 -1.49
CA TYR A 54 -0.67 -4.98 -0.15
C TYR A 54 -2.19 -4.79 -0.09
N SER A 55 -2.91 -5.72 -0.71
CA SER A 55 -4.37 -5.83 -0.63
C SER A 55 -4.83 -6.24 0.76
N ALA A 56 -6.12 -6.09 1.05
CA ALA A 56 -6.70 -6.61 2.28
C ALA A 56 -6.51 -8.11 2.44
N GLU A 57 -6.81 -8.83 1.37
CA GLU A 57 -6.67 -10.29 1.33
C GLU A 57 -5.22 -10.72 1.59
N TYR A 58 -4.25 -10.05 0.96
CA TYR A 58 -2.82 -10.35 1.15
C TYR A 58 -2.39 -10.07 2.59
N VAL A 59 -2.74 -8.92 3.14
CA VAL A 59 -2.32 -8.51 4.48
C VAL A 59 -2.93 -9.42 5.54
N GLU A 60 -4.20 -9.79 5.44
CA GLU A 60 -4.84 -10.75 6.35
C GLU A 60 -4.16 -12.12 6.28
N ALA A 61 -3.93 -12.62 5.07
CA ALA A 61 -3.25 -13.89 4.85
C ALA A 61 -1.83 -13.87 5.47
N MET A 62 -1.06 -12.80 5.22
CA MET A 62 0.29 -12.63 5.75
C MET A 62 0.31 -12.56 7.27
N ILE A 63 -0.59 -11.78 7.89
CA ILE A 63 -0.70 -11.65 9.35
C ILE A 63 -1.05 -13.00 9.97
N GLN A 64 -2.00 -13.74 9.39
CA GLN A 64 -2.38 -15.05 9.91
C GLN A 64 -1.23 -16.05 9.83
N ALA A 65 -0.49 -16.08 8.71
CA ALA A 65 0.66 -16.96 8.58
C ALA A 65 1.79 -16.62 9.56
N GLU A 66 2.03 -15.34 9.84
CA GLU A 66 3.00 -14.92 10.86
C GLU A 66 2.53 -15.29 12.27
N ALA A 67 1.22 -15.21 12.54
CA ALA A 67 0.62 -15.64 13.80
C ALA A 67 0.79 -17.14 14.03
N ASP A 68 0.49 -17.95 13.01
CA ASP A 68 0.59 -19.40 13.07
C ASP A 68 2.05 -19.84 13.26
N LYS A 69 2.97 -19.19 12.55
CA LYS A 69 4.41 -19.46 12.64
C LYS A 69 4.98 -19.14 14.02
N ASN A 70 4.51 -18.08 14.66
CA ASN A 70 5.00 -17.63 15.97
C ASN A 70 4.10 -18.09 17.14
N MET A 71 3.04 -18.85 16.87
CA MET A 71 2.04 -19.30 17.85
C MET A 71 1.44 -18.17 18.70
N TRP A 72 1.16 -17.03 18.05
CA TRP A 72 0.64 -15.86 18.75
C TRP A 72 -0.74 -16.09 19.35
N THR A 73 -0.95 -15.51 20.54
CA THR A 73 -2.27 -15.35 21.14
C THR A 73 -3.10 -14.34 20.35
N LYS A 74 -4.43 -14.31 20.61
CA LYS A 74 -5.33 -13.33 19.97
C LYS A 74 -4.92 -11.88 20.24
N ASP A 75 -4.43 -11.59 21.44
CA ASP A 75 -4.03 -10.23 21.82
C ASP A 75 -2.72 -9.81 21.12
N GLU A 76 -1.75 -10.72 21.00
CA GLU A 76 -0.51 -10.47 20.24
C GLU A 76 -0.80 -10.26 18.75
N LEU A 77 -1.72 -11.06 18.19
CA LEU A 77 -2.17 -10.94 16.81
C LEU A 77 -2.81 -9.57 16.53
N GLU A 78 -3.72 -9.12 17.39
CA GLU A 78 -4.38 -7.82 17.24
C GLU A 78 -3.38 -6.65 17.40
N ASN A 79 -2.44 -6.75 18.34
CA ASN A 79 -1.38 -5.75 18.53
C ASN A 79 -0.43 -5.67 17.32
N PHE A 80 -0.04 -6.83 16.78
CA PHE A 80 0.77 -6.90 15.57
C PHE A 80 0.01 -6.33 14.37
N LYS A 81 -1.25 -6.75 14.16
CA LYS A 81 -2.12 -6.23 13.09
C LYS A 81 -2.21 -4.71 13.15
N TYR A 82 -2.48 -4.14 14.33
CA TYR A 82 -2.52 -2.69 14.52
C TYR A 82 -1.20 -2.01 14.14
N THR A 83 -0.07 -2.51 14.67
CA THR A 83 1.25 -1.92 14.44
C THR A 83 1.66 -2.02 12.96
N PHE A 84 1.42 -3.16 12.35
CA PHE A 84 1.70 -3.42 10.94
C PHE A 84 0.89 -2.50 10.04
N LEU A 85 -0.44 -2.47 10.22
CA LEU A 85 -1.33 -1.63 9.40
C LEU A 85 -1.01 -0.14 9.55
N LYS A 86 -0.63 0.30 10.75
CA LYS A 86 -0.16 1.68 11.00
C LYS A 86 1.10 1.99 10.20
N ASN A 87 2.09 1.11 10.22
CA ASN A 87 3.37 1.31 9.51
C ASN A 87 3.22 1.24 7.99
N VAL A 88 2.36 0.36 7.50
CA VAL A 88 2.10 0.17 6.07
C VAL A 88 1.15 1.24 5.50
N ARG A 89 0.43 1.97 6.37
CA ARG A 89 -0.43 3.10 5.97
C ARG A 89 -1.50 2.72 4.94
N VAL A 90 -2.07 1.52 5.04
CA VAL A 90 -3.03 0.95 4.05
C VAL A 90 -4.32 1.80 3.89
N GLY A 91 -4.65 2.61 4.90
CA GLY A 91 -5.78 3.55 4.86
C GLY A 91 -5.46 4.93 4.28
N GLU A 92 -4.17 5.29 4.15
CA GLU A 92 -3.73 6.61 3.66
C GLU A 92 -3.06 6.52 2.28
N THR A 93 -2.44 5.39 1.98
CA THR A 93 -1.59 5.17 0.81
C THR A 93 -1.89 3.82 0.18
N ILE A 94 -1.38 3.61 -1.03
CA ILE A 94 -1.39 2.34 -1.73
C ILE A 94 0.02 1.74 -1.56
N PRO A 95 0.23 0.77 -0.65
CA PRO A 95 1.54 0.21 -0.37
C PRO A 95 1.85 -0.92 -1.34
N ILE A 96 3.07 -0.89 -1.89
CA ILE A 96 3.60 -1.96 -2.73
C ILE A 96 5.01 -2.30 -2.22
N ARG A 97 5.23 -3.58 -1.91
CA ARG A 97 6.60 -4.08 -1.65
C ARG A 97 7.27 -4.40 -2.97
N ILE A 98 8.48 -3.91 -3.15
CA ILE A 98 9.33 -4.25 -4.29
C ILE A 98 10.57 -4.95 -3.78
N GLU A 99 10.91 -6.08 -4.39
CA GLU A 99 12.11 -6.87 -4.14
C GLU A 99 12.92 -6.97 -5.43
N PHE A 100 14.21 -6.72 -5.33
CA PHE A 100 15.17 -6.89 -6.40
C PHE A 100 16.18 -7.98 -6.00
N GLU A 101 16.45 -8.91 -6.91
CA GLU A 101 17.54 -9.87 -6.84
C GLU A 101 18.43 -9.69 -8.07
N ASN A 102 19.51 -8.93 -7.89
CA ASN A 102 20.45 -8.58 -8.94
C ASN A 102 21.73 -9.42 -8.86
N LEU A 103 21.86 -10.37 -9.77
CA LEU A 103 23.04 -11.20 -10.00
C LEU A 103 23.78 -10.72 -11.26
N GLY A 104 24.03 -9.41 -11.35
CA GLY A 104 24.68 -8.79 -12.49
C GLY A 104 25.40 -7.49 -12.13
N PRO A 105 25.69 -6.65 -13.14
CA PRO A 105 26.21 -5.31 -12.91
C PRO A 105 25.30 -4.53 -11.97
N SER A 106 25.88 -3.64 -11.18
CA SER A 106 25.11 -2.96 -10.14
C SER A 106 24.05 -2.03 -10.71
N MET A 107 22.87 -2.09 -10.11
CA MET A 107 21.75 -1.20 -10.44
C MET A 107 21.97 0.20 -9.88
N ARG A 108 21.42 1.20 -10.57
CA ARG A 108 21.38 2.60 -10.15
C ARG A 108 19.95 3.09 -10.23
N MET A 109 19.37 3.34 -9.09
CA MET A 109 17.94 3.60 -8.94
C MET A 109 17.63 5.01 -8.45
N ALA A 110 18.63 5.81 -8.06
CA ALA A 110 18.40 7.17 -7.60
C ALA A 110 18.18 8.17 -8.75
N PRO A 111 17.29 9.17 -8.56
CA PRO A 111 16.29 9.26 -7.48
C PRO A 111 15.14 8.26 -7.74
N PHE A 112 14.81 7.42 -6.75
CA PHE A 112 13.94 6.28 -6.98
C PHE A 112 12.49 6.66 -7.26
N ASP A 113 12.00 7.77 -6.71
CA ASP A 113 10.69 8.33 -6.98
C ASP A 113 10.47 8.74 -8.43
N GLU A 114 11.54 8.94 -9.21
CA GLU A 114 11.45 9.19 -10.65
C GLU A 114 11.52 7.90 -11.47
N GLN A 115 11.96 6.80 -10.87
CA GLN A 115 12.12 5.51 -11.55
C GLN A 115 10.88 4.61 -11.42
N VAL A 116 9.94 4.96 -10.55
CA VAL A 116 8.76 4.15 -10.27
C VAL A 116 7.49 4.98 -10.32
N SER A 117 6.44 4.42 -10.92
CA SER A 117 5.12 5.04 -10.93
C SER A 117 4.01 4.00 -10.85
N LEU A 118 2.88 4.41 -10.29
CA LEU A 118 1.64 3.65 -10.30
C LEU A 118 0.67 4.30 -11.28
N VAL A 119 0.25 3.55 -12.29
CA VAL A 119 -0.75 3.99 -13.26
C VAL A 119 -2.13 3.54 -12.79
N ILE A 120 -3.02 4.51 -12.60
CA ILE A 120 -4.39 4.33 -12.14
C ILE A 120 -5.30 5.07 -13.13
N ASN A 121 -6.24 4.38 -13.77
CA ASN A 121 -7.10 4.94 -14.82
C ASN A 121 -6.35 5.75 -15.90
N GLY A 122 -5.17 5.25 -16.32
CA GLY A 122 -4.34 5.87 -17.35
C GLY A 122 -3.50 7.07 -16.87
N LYS A 123 -3.69 7.54 -15.64
CA LYS A 123 -2.88 8.61 -15.04
C LYS A 123 -1.74 8.01 -14.21
N SER A 124 -0.54 8.57 -14.35
CA SER A 124 0.65 8.13 -13.62
C SER A 124 0.84 8.92 -12.33
N TYR A 125 1.13 8.21 -11.24
CA TYR A 125 1.35 8.76 -9.91
C TYR A 125 2.74 8.36 -9.41
N ARG A 126 3.52 9.34 -8.95
CA ARG A 126 4.80 9.12 -8.26
C ARG A 126 4.55 8.66 -6.82
N PRO A 127 5.49 7.92 -6.20
CA PRO A 127 5.37 7.59 -4.79
C PRO A 127 5.42 8.86 -3.94
N VAL A 128 4.67 8.86 -2.84
CA VAL A 128 4.71 9.91 -1.81
C VAL A 128 5.79 9.62 -0.76
N ASP A 129 6.20 8.37 -0.64
CA ASP A 129 7.23 7.90 0.29
C ASP A 129 7.73 6.53 -0.17
N TYR A 130 8.96 6.16 0.19
CA TYR A 130 9.57 4.87 -0.17
C TYR A 130 10.80 4.58 0.70
N ASP A 131 11.23 3.31 0.70
CA ASP A 131 12.46 2.91 1.40
C ASP A 131 13.70 3.62 0.80
N PRO A 132 14.38 4.50 1.56
CA PRO A 132 15.51 5.28 1.05
C PRO A 132 16.68 4.42 0.55
N ARG A 133 16.75 3.13 0.97
CA ARG A 133 17.77 2.18 0.51
C ARG A 133 17.70 1.95 -1.00
N PHE A 134 16.58 2.25 -1.66
CA PHE A 134 16.46 2.20 -3.12
C PHE A 134 17.31 3.26 -3.82
N ASN A 135 17.71 4.36 -3.17
CA ASN A 135 18.61 5.35 -3.79
C ASN A 135 20.07 4.89 -3.86
N PHE A 136 20.43 3.82 -3.15
CA PHE A 136 21.80 3.33 -3.14
C PHE A 136 22.00 2.29 -4.24
N LYS A 137 23.20 2.30 -4.83
CA LYS A 137 23.67 1.27 -5.76
C LYS A 137 23.38 -0.13 -5.19
N LEU A 138 22.91 -1.04 -6.05
CA LEU A 138 22.49 -2.38 -5.63
C LEU A 138 23.17 -3.48 -6.44
N GLN A 139 23.80 -4.40 -5.73
CA GLN A 139 24.20 -5.73 -6.18
C GLN A 139 23.70 -6.73 -5.14
N GLY A 140 23.18 -7.89 -5.56
CA GLY A 140 22.52 -8.84 -4.66
C GLY A 140 21.05 -8.48 -4.41
N LYS A 141 20.57 -8.66 -3.17
CA LYS A 141 19.16 -8.56 -2.80
C LYS A 141 18.83 -7.26 -2.08
N ARG A 142 17.67 -6.68 -2.41
CA ARG A 142 17.08 -5.59 -1.63
C ARG A 142 15.58 -5.57 -1.80
N ASP A 143 14.88 -5.44 -0.69
CA ASP A 143 13.45 -5.22 -0.63
C ASP A 143 13.12 -3.94 0.14
N GLY A 144 11.94 -3.40 -0.12
CA GLY A 144 11.45 -2.21 0.54
C GLY A 144 10.01 -1.90 0.15
N LEU A 145 9.37 -1.04 0.94
CA LEU A 145 8.03 -0.54 0.68
C LEU A 145 8.09 0.74 -0.16
N VAL A 146 7.09 0.89 -1.02
CA VAL A 146 6.83 2.07 -1.81
C VAL A 146 5.38 2.46 -1.61
N PHE A 147 5.14 3.72 -1.26
CA PHE A 147 3.82 4.22 -0.92
C PHE A 147 3.34 5.18 -2.00
N PHE A 148 2.24 4.84 -2.67
CA PHE A 148 1.58 5.70 -3.65
C PHE A 148 0.41 6.44 -3.03
N PRO A 149 0.00 7.60 -3.59
CA PRO A 149 -1.17 8.31 -3.08
C PRO A 149 -2.42 7.44 -3.25
N ARG A 150 -3.23 7.35 -2.20
CA ARG A 150 -4.58 6.74 -2.26
C ARG A 150 -5.64 7.76 -2.62
N TYR A 151 -5.48 9.00 -2.19
CA TYR A 151 -6.45 10.07 -2.43
C TYR A 151 -5.86 11.13 -3.36
N ASP A 152 -6.70 11.70 -4.21
CA ASP A 152 -6.31 12.84 -5.04
C ASP A 152 -6.04 14.07 -4.15
N GLN A 153 -4.88 14.71 -4.32
CA GLN A 153 -4.45 15.82 -3.46
C GLN A 153 -5.38 17.04 -3.52
N LYS A 154 -6.10 17.24 -4.62
CA LYS A 154 -6.97 18.43 -4.80
C LYS A 154 -8.40 18.16 -4.34
N THR A 155 -8.91 16.98 -4.67
CA THR A 155 -10.33 16.65 -4.48
C THR A 155 -10.58 15.72 -3.30
N ASN A 156 -9.52 15.12 -2.74
CA ASN A 156 -9.58 14.11 -1.67
C ASN A 156 -10.43 12.88 -2.02
N LYS A 157 -10.69 12.63 -3.31
CA LYS A 157 -11.40 11.44 -3.79
C LYS A 157 -10.45 10.23 -3.77
N ASP A 158 -10.98 9.06 -3.40
CA ASP A 158 -10.20 7.81 -3.47
C ASP A 158 -9.88 7.51 -4.93
N LEU A 159 -8.59 7.37 -5.24
CA LEU A 159 -8.08 7.11 -6.57
C LEU A 159 -8.42 5.70 -7.05
N LEU A 160 -8.72 4.78 -6.13
CA LEU A 160 -9.09 3.40 -6.45
C LEU A 160 -10.60 3.19 -6.60
N GLU A 161 -11.42 4.22 -6.35
CA GLU A 161 -12.87 4.12 -6.51
C GLU A 161 -13.25 3.81 -7.97
N GLY A 162 -13.95 2.69 -8.17
CA GLY A 162 -14.35 2.22 -9.51
C GLY A 162 -13.18 1.77 -10.41
N VAL A 163 -11.96 1.65 -9.87
CA VAL A 163 -10.79 1.19 -10.63
C VAL A 163 -10.79 -0.33 -10.70
N ARG A 164 -10.68 -0.86 -11.93
CA ARG A 164 -10.55 -2.30 -12.17
C ARG A 164 -9.16 -2.82 -11.87
N SER A 165 -8.15 -2.13 -12.39
CA SER A 165 -6.75 -2.56 -12.26
C SER A 165 -5.80 -1.39 -12.15
N VAL A 166 -4.67 -1.65 -11.50
CA VAL A 166 -3.55 -0.72 -11.40
C VAL A 166 -2.31 -1.35 -12.02
N ARG A 167 -1.42 -0.51 -12.55
CA ARG A 167 -0.15 -0.96 -13.13
C ARG A 167 1.03 -0.26 -12.46
N LEU A 168 1.89 -1.01 -11.79
CA LEU A 168 3.21 -0.52 -11.37
C LEU A 168 4.13 -0.54 -12.59
N VAL A 169 4.86 0.55 -12.79
CA VAL A 169 5.86 0.69 -13.84
C VAL A 169 7.18 1.12 -13.21
N ILE A 170 8.22 0.33 -13.41
CA ILE A 170 9.60 0.65 -13.06
C ILE A 170 10.38 0.89 -14.36
N ASN A 171 11.13 1.99 -14.39
CA ASN A 171 12.01 2.33 -15.50
C ASN A 171 13.08 1.25 -15.68
N GLY A 172 13.20 0.66 -16.87
CA GLY A 172 14.23 -0.35 -17.13
C GLY A 172 15.66 0.19 -17.11
N GLY A 173 15.85 1.51 -17.24
CA GLY A 173 17.15 2.17 -17.14
C GLY A 173 17.82 2.06 -15.77
N VAL A 174 17.11 1.55 -14.74
CA VAL A 174 17.69 1.31 -13.41
C VAL A 174 18.72 0.17 -13.39
N SER A 175 18.75 -0.67 -14.42
CA SER A 175 19.69 -1.79 -14.55
C SER A 175 20.17 -1.93 -15.99
N PRO A 176 21.48 -2.19 -16.21
CA PRO A 176 21.99 -2.56 -17.53
C PRO A 176 21.33 -3.81 -18.13
N ILE A 177 20.71 -4.67 -17.32
CA ILE A 177 20.02 -5.89 -17.78
C ILE A 177 18.64 -5.55 -18.41
N THR A 178 18.03 -4.47 -17.96
CA THR A 178 16.68 -4.04 -18.36
C THR A 178 16.68 -2.74 -19.16
N GLU A 179 17.86 -2.26 -19.57
CA GLU A 179 17.99 -1.06 -20.38
C GLU A 179 17.17 -1.18 -21.67
N GLY A 180 16.40 -0.14 -22.00
CA GLY A 180 15.46 -0.13 -23.12
C GLY A 180 14.17 -0.96 -22.91
N LYS A 181 13.98 -1.59 -21.75
CA LYS A 181 12.76 -2.33 -21.39
C LYS A 181 11.91 -1.55 -20.38
N LYS A 182 10.66 -1.95 -20.22
CA LYS A 182 9.81 -1.55 -19.10
C LYS A 182 9.60 -2.77 -18.21
N ILE A 183 9.63 -2.55 -16.90
CA ILE A 183 9.28 -3.58 -15.93
C ILE A 183 7.91 -3.19 -15.38
N ASP A 184 6.88 -3.93 -15.77
CA ASP A 184 5.50 -3.65 -15.39
C ASP A 184 4.80 -4.81 -14.69
N PHE A 185 3.94 -4.45 -13.74
CA PHE A 185 3.14 -5.39 -12.96
C PHE A 185 1.71 -4.87 -12.89
N ILE A 186 0.73 -5.76 -13.12
CA ILE A 186 -0.69 -5.40 -13.12
C ILE A 186 -1.41 -6.24 -12.07
N TRP A 187 -2.27 -5.57 -11.31
CA TRP A 187 -3.18 -6.22 -10.35
C TRP A 187 -4.61 -5.76 -10.60
N ASP A 188 -5.54 -6.72 -10.52
CA ASP A 188 -6.98 -6.49 -10.54
C ASP A 188 -7.43 -6.07 -9.14
N VAL A 189 -7.52 -4.76 -8.88
CA VAL A 189 -7.83 -4.20 -7.56
C VAL A 189 -9.32 -4.21 -7.24
N ASP A 190 -10.19 -4.37 -8.24
CA ASP A 190 -11.63 -4.58 -8.05
C ASP A 190 -11.96 -5.88 -7.30
N LYS A 191 -11.03 -6.83 -7.28
CA LYS A 191 -11.13 -8.07 -6.50
C LYS A 191 -10.66 -7.91 -5.05
N ASP A 192 -10.12 -6.76 -4.68
CA ASP A 192 -9.78 -6.47 -3.29
C ASP A 192 -11.04 -6.03 -2.51
N ASN A 193 -11.05 -6.31 -1.21
CA ASN A 193 -12.05 -5.76 -0.30
C ASN A 193 -11.34 -5.07 0.89
N PRO A 194 -10.93 -3.81 0.72
CA PRO A 194 -10.23 -3.04 1.75
C PRO A 194 -10.96 -2.99 3.10
N SER A 195 -12.30 -3.03 3.08
CA SER A 195 -13.11 -2.95 4.30
C SER A 195 -12.82 -4.07 5.29
N ARG A 196 -12.30 -5.22 4.84
CA ARG A 196 -11.95 -6.35 5.72
C ARG A 196 -10.81 -6.02 6.68
N LEU A 197 -9.80 -5.25 6.22
CA LEU A 197 -8.74 -4.74 7.08
C LEU A 197 -9.27 -3.78 8.15
N PHE A 198 -10.38 -3.11 7.84
CA PHE A 198 -11.03 -2.15 8.71
C PHE A 198 -12.19 -2.75 9.53
N GLN A 199 -12.18 -4.06 9.77
CA GLN A 199 -13.09 -4.72 10.73
C GLN A 199 -12.37 -5.06 12.05
N GLY A 200 -13.06 -4.87 13.17
CA GLY A 200 -12.56 -5.16 14.53
C GLY A 200 -12.07 -3.94 15.31
N ARG A 201 -11.53 -4.16 16.53
CA ARG A 201 -11.11 -3.07 17.42
C ARG A 201 -9.88 -2.31 16.89
N ALA A 202 -8.88 -3.02 16.36
CA ALA A 202 -7.69 -2.40 15.77
C ALA A 202 -8.04 -1.48 14.59
N ALA A 203 -8.98 -1.91 13.76
CA ALA A 203 -9.49 -1.15 12.64
C ALA A 203 -10.20 0.14 13.04
N ALA A 204 -11.13 0.06 14.00
CA ALA A 204 -11.85 1.23 14.50
C ALA A 204 -10.89 2.28 15.07
N LYS A 205 -9.83 1.84 15.75
CA LYS A 205 -8.77 2.72 16.24
C LYS A 205 -7.97 3.37 15.12
N LEU A 206 -7.58 2.63 14.09
CA LEU A 206 -6.86 3.17 12.93
C LEU A 206 -7.69 4.18 12.14
N GLU A 207 -8.98 3.91 11.94
CA GLU A 207 -9.88 4.84 11.26
C GLU A 207 -10.08 6.11 12.10
N ALA A 208 -10.23 5.99 13.42
CA ALA A 208 -10.27 7.14 14.31
C ALA A 208 -9.00 7.99 14.22
N ASP A 209 -7.81 7.37 14.29
CA ASP A 209 -6.53 8.07 14.15
C ASP A 209 -6.42 8.79 12.80
N ARG A 210 -6.85 8.14 11.70
CA ARG A 210 -6.88 8.74 10.36
C ARG A 210 -7.81 9.96 10.30
N LEU A 211 -9.02 9.84 10.85
CA LEU A 211 -10.02 10.90 10.86
C LEU A 211 -9.58 12.09 11.72
N ILE A 212 -8.94 11.85 12.87
CA ILE A 212 -8.36 12.90 13.72
C ILE A 212 -7.30 13.68 12.93
N LYS A 213 -6.36 12.98 12.30
CA LYS A 213 -5.32 13.62 11.48
C LYS A 213 -5.89 14.42 10.32
N ARG A 214 -6.95 13.92 9.65
CA ARG A 214 -7.62 14.68 8.57
C ARG A 214 -8.34 15.91 9.13
N LEU A 215 -8.96 15.81 10.30
CA LEU A 215 -9.61 16.93 10.96
C LEU A 215 -8.62 18.04 11.34
N GLU A 216 -7.43 17.68 11.81
CA GLU A 216 -6.35 18.63 12.09
C GLU A 216 -5.93 19.40 10.83
N VAL A 217 -5.70 18.69 9.72
CA VAL A 217 -5.35 19.30 8.42
C VAL A 217 -6.46 20.24 7.95
N LEU A 218 -7.71 19.77 7.94
CA LEU A 218 -8.87 20.59 7.52
C LEU A 218 -9.07 21.81 8.43
N SER A 219 -8.84 21.67 9.73
CA SER A 219 -8.93 22.79 10.68
C SER A 219 -7.87 23.84 10.41
N LYS A 220 -6.65 23.43 10.03
CA LYS A 220 -5.59 24.34 9.62
C LYS A 220 -5.93 25.06 8.31
N GLU A 221 -6.34 24.31 7.29
CA GLU A 221 -6.76 24.85 5.99
C GLU A 221 -7.93 25.85 6.15
N LYS A 222 -8.92 25.53 6.98
CA LYS A 222 -10.03 26.43 7.31
C LYS A 222 -9.55 27.77 7.88
N ARG A 223 -8.65 27.74 8.88
CA ARG A 223 -8.10 28.97 9.49
C ARG A 223 -7.34 29.83 8.48
N GLU A 224 -6.54 29.20 7.62
CA GLU A 224 -5.81 29.92 6.57
C GLU A 224 -6.77 30.58 5.56
N LEU A 225 -7.84 29.90 5.17
CA LEU A 225 -8.87 30.45 4.28
C LEU A 225 -9.66 31.58 4.94
N GLU A 226 -10.03 31.44 6.22
CA GLU A 226 -10.71 32.49 6.99
C GLU A 226 -9.82 33.75 7.11
N SER A 227 -8.52 33.60 7.31
CA SER A 227 -7.57 34.72 7.32
C SER A 227 -7.56 35.46 5.98
N ARG A 228 -7.44 34.71 4.87
CA ARG A 228 -7.46 35.29 3.51
C ARG A 228 -8.79 35.99 3.21
N LEU A 229 -9.90 35.42 3.64
CA LEU A 229 -11.22 36.01 3.45
C LEU A 229 -11.37 37.32 4.25
N SER A 230 -10.83 37.37 5.47
CA SER A 230 -10.79 38.58 6.29
C SER A 230 -9.95 39.69 5.63
N GLU A 231 -8.76 39.36 5.13
CA GLU A 231 -7.90 40.30 4.39
C GLU A 231 -8.62 40.88 3.16
N LEU A 232 -9.21 40.02 2.33
CA LEU A 232 -9.93 40.44 1.13
C LEU A 232 -11.15 41.30 1.46
N SER A 233 -11.88 40.96 2.53
CA SER A 233 -13.03 41.75 2.98
C SER A 233 -12.61 43.13 3.47
N GLY A 234 -11.49 43.23 4.19
CA GLY A 234 -10.92 44.53 4.60
C GLY A 234 -10.50 45.39 3.42
N GLU A 235 -9.93 44.80 2.37
CA GLU A 235 -9.58 45.51 1.14
C GLU A 235 -10.84 46.03 0.41
N ILE A 236 -11.89 45.21 0.30
CA ILE A 236 -13.18 45.61 -0.28
C ILE A 236 -13.77 46.80 0.49
N GLU A 237 -13.77 46.76 1.82
CA GLU A 237 -14.24 47.89 2.64
C GLU A 237 -13.43 49.17 2.42
N SER A 238 -12.09 49.05 2.32
CA SER A 238 -11.22 50.18 2.05
C SER A 238 -11.53 50.81 0.68
N VAL A 239 -11.68 49.99 -0.35
CA VAL A 239 -12.03 50.45 -1.71
C VAL A 239 -13.42 51.08 -1.72
N ASN A 240 -14.41 50.48 -1.07
CA ASN A 240 -15.77 51.04 -0.98
C ASN A 240 -15.79 52.40 -0.28
N ARG A 241 -15.07 52.55 0.84
CA ARG A 241 -14.93 53.86 1.50
C ARG A 241 -14.32 54.89 0.57
N ARG A 242 -13.30 54.50 -0.21
CA ARG A 242 -12.65 55.39 -1.17
C ARG A 242 -13.59 55.80 -2.31
N LEU A 243 -14.43 54.89 -2.81
CA LEU A 243 -15.47 55.19 -3.80
C LEU A 243 -16.56 56.12 -3.23
N GLU A 244 -16.97 55.91 -1.98
CA GLU A 244 -17.93 56.80 -1.31
C GLU A 244 -17.37 58.22 -1.11
N GLU A 245 -16.09 58.35 -0.74
CA GLU A 245 -15.41 59.65 -0.63
C GLU A 245 -15.39 60.39 -1.97
N LEU A 246 -15.06 59.69 -3.07
CA LEU A 246 -14.97 60.27 -4.41
C LEU A 246 -16.34 60.62 -5.01
N SER A 247 -17.40 59.92 -4.64
CA SER A 247 -18.76 60.19 -5.16
C SER A 247 -19.48 61.35 -4.47
N LYS A 248 -18.92 61.89 -3.39
CA LYS A 248 -19.44 63.06 -2.66
C LYS A 248 -18.72 64.37 -3.03
N GLN A 249 -17.74 64.32 -3.93
CA GLN A 249 -17.11 65.49 -4.57
C GLN A 249 -17.82 65.82 -5.88
#